data_AF-A0A6G7PV94-F1
#
_entry.id   AF-A0A6G7PV94-F1
#
_cell.length_a   1.000
_cell.length_b   1.000
_cell.length_c   1.000
_cell.angle_alpha   90.00
_cell.angle_beta   90.00
_cell.angle_gamma   90.00
#
_symmetry.space_group_name_H-M   'P 1'
#
loop_
_entity.id
_entity.type
_entity.pdbx_description
1 polymer ?
#
loop_
_entity_poly.entity_id
_entity_poly.type
_entity_poly.pdbx_seq_one_letter_code
_entity_poly.pdbx_strand_id
1 'polypeptide(L)'
;MGPTEFALSVLASWLGNKIDFLLNNKESSDNKTDIKIEHPEKENKIGKFRTFDVWLELDDILSEIEEPVGHLIIETSPTTFYHLTALVLESRKTGEWYVFRRGRMSFQSTGGGKHQIETLLDKFVNRKIALALWSVEKEILDQFESGKLLWHELKQKLIPLRSSVVDQRDWDYLKKRAQEIIKEFYKR
;
A
#
# COMPACT_ATOMS: atom_id res chain seq x y z
N MET A 1 25.78 -10.18 17.23
CA MET A 1 25.07 -11.28 16.56
C MET A 1 25.81 -11.59 15.29
N GLY A 2 26.32 -12.81 15.18
CA GLY A 2 27.12 -13.23 14.02
C GLY A 2 26.24 -13.56 12.81
N PRO A 3 26.74 -13.43 11.58
CA PRO A 3 26.00 -13.80 10.37
C PRO A 3 25.57 -15.27 10.33
N THR A 4 26.22 -16.14 11.10
CA THR A 4 25.85 -17.55 11.27
C THR A 4 24.61 -17.74 12.15
N GLU A 5 24.37 -16.88 13.14
CA GLU A 5 23.20 -16.96 14.05
C GLU A 5 21.91 -16.52 13.34
N PHE A 6 22.02 -15.55 12.42
CA PHE A 6 20.89 -15.08 11.61
C PHE A 6 20.48 -16.12 10.54
N ALA A 7 21.44 -16.78 9.91
CA ALA A 7 21.14 -17.85 8.95
C ALA A 7 20.48 -19.07 9.64
N LEU A 8 20.92 -19.40 10.85
CA LEU A 8 20.34 -20.50 11.63
C LEU A 8 18.93 -20.18 12.13
N SER A 9 18.61 -18.93 12.48
CA SER A 9 17.26 -18.56 12.92
C SER A 9 16.22 -18.62 11.80
N VAL A 10 16.59 -18.21 10.59
CA VAL A 10 15.73 -18.31 9.39
C VAL A 10 15.48 -19.78 9.01
N LEU A 11 16.52 -20.62 9.07
CA LEU A 11 16.38 -22.06 8.80
C LEU A 11 15.58 -22.79 9.87
N ALA A 12 15.74 -22.43 11.14
CA ALA A 12 14.96 -23.01 12.24
C ALA A 12 13.46 -22.64 12.13
N SER A 13 13.15 -21.39 11.76
CA SER A 13 11.77 -20.94 11.55
C SER A 13 11.10 -21.64 10.35
N TRP A 14 11.86 -21.88 9.27
CA TRP A 14 11.38 -22.62 8.11
C TRP A 14 11.18 -24.13 8.40
N LEU A 15 12.08 -24.75 9.17
CA LEU A 15 11.96 -26.14 9.59
C LEU A 15 10.79 -26.35 10.57
N GLY A 16 10.57 -25.42 11.50
CA GLY A 16 9.45 -25.46 12.45
C GLY A 16 8.09 -25.48 11.73
N ASN A 17 7.88 -24.56 10.78
CA ASN A 17 6.65 -24.48 10.00
C ASN A 17 6.38 -25.72 9.15
N LYS A 18 7.44 -26.40 8.67
CA LYS A 18 7.31 -27.60 7.84
C LYS A 18 7.04 -28.87 8.66
N ILE A 19 7.56 -28.94 9.89
CA ILE A 19 7.29 -30.03 10.83
C ILE A 19 5.86 -29.92 11.38
N ASP A 20 5.39 -28.71 11.72
CA ASP A 20 4.00 -28.46 12.13
C ASP A 20 3.00 -28.87 11.04
N PHE A 21 3.31 -28.58 9.78
CA PHE A 21 2.48 -28.98 8.64
C PHE A 21 2.41 -30.52 8.44
N LEU A 22 3.48 -31.24 8.77
CA LEU A 22 3.54 -32.69 8.65
C LEU A 22 2.90 -33.43 9.84
N LEU A 23 2.96 -32.83 11.04
CA LEU A 23 2.30 -33.37 12.23
C LEU A 23 0.78 -33.19 12.16
N ASN A 24 0.29 -32.02 11.69
CA ASN A 24 -1.14 -31.76 11.54
C ASN A 24 -1.84 -32.58 10.43
N ASN A 25 -1.09 -33.15 9.48
CA ASN A 25 -1.64 -33.96 8.40
C ASN A 25 -1.69 -35.47 8.70
N LYS A 26 -1.21 -35.92 9.87
CA LYS A 26 -1.20 -37.35 10.22
C LYS A 26 -2.33 -37.81 11.14
N GLU A 27 -3.16 -36.92 11.65
CA GLU A 27 -4.33 -37.29 12.45
C GLU A 27 -5.62 -37.20 11.64
N SER A 28 -5.86 -38.22 10.82
CA SER A 28 -7.20 -38.53 10.33
C SER A 28 -7.38 -40.04 10.21
N SER A 29 -7.86 -40.66 11.28
CA SER A 29 -8.68 -41.86 11.17
C SER A 29 -9.84 -41.77 12.17
N ASP A 30 -11.04 -41.75 11.59
CA ASP A 30 -12.35 -42.05 12.19
C ASP A 30 -12.78 -41.29 13.45
N ASN A 31 -13.70 -40.35 13.27
CA ASN A 31 -15.08 -40.54 13.72
C ASN A 31 -16.02 -39.46 13.17
N LYS A 32 -17.19 -39.91 12.71
CA LYS A 32 -18.31 -39.07 12.27
C LYS A 32 -18.81 -38.19 13.43
N THR A 33 -18.62 -36.90 13.30
CA THR A 33 -19.54 -35.89 13.81
C THR A 33 -19.61 -34.81 12.75
N ASP A 34 -20.82 -34.51 12.27
CA ASP A 34 -21.09 -33.33 11.47
C ASP A 34 -20.84 -32.10 12.36
N ILE A 35 -19.58 -31.70 12.46
CA ILE A 35 -19.19 -30.41 12.98
C ILE A 35 -19.63 -29.45 11.88
N LYS A 36 -20.77 -28.78 12.09
CA LYS A 36 -20.99 -27.48 11.44
C LYS A 36 -19.79 -26.63 11.82
N ILE A 37 -18.81 -26.56 10.93
CA ILE A 37 -17.79 -25.53 10.96
C ILE A 37 -18.57 -24.26 10.61
N GLU A 38 -19.19 -23.67 11.62
CA GLU A 38 -19.44 -22.25 11.61
C GLU A 38 -18.07 -21.65 11.33
N HIS A 39 -17.84 -21.24 10.09
CA HIS A 39 -16.79 -20.30 9.80
C HIS A 39 -17.17 -19.13 10.70
N PRO A 40 -16.37 -18.79 11.73
CA PRO A 40 -16.58 -17.49 12.33
C PRO A 40 -16.49 -16.55 11.15
N GLU A 41 -17.59 -15.87 10.82
CA GLU A 41 -17.51 -14.68 10.01
C GLU A 41 -16.34 -13.93 10.62
N LYS A 42 -15.26 -13.73 9.85
CA LYS A 42 -14.15 -12.91 10.31
C LYS A 42 -14.82 -11.57 10.57
N GLU A 43 -15.23 -11.34 11.81
CA GLU A 43 -15.58 -10.03 12.29
C GLU A 43 -14.36 -9.23 11.95
N ASN A 44 -14.47 -8.40 10.91
CA ASN A 44 -13.48 -7.42 10.55
C ASN A 44 -13.40 -6.50 11.77
N LYS A 45 -12.61 -6.91 12.77
CA LYS A 45 -12.23 -6.06 13.88
C LYS A 45 -11.52 -4.91 13.20
N ILE A 46 -12.25 -3.81 13.08
CA ILE A 46 -11.73 -2.54 12.58
C ILE A 46 -10.54 -2.26 13.47
N GLY A 47 -9.33 -2.49 12.96
CA GLY A 47 -8.13 -2.04 13.62
C GLY A 47 -8.28 -0.54 13.77
N LYS A 48 -8.22 -0.03 15.00
CA LYS A 48 -8.17 1.41 15.22
C LYS A 48 -6.86 1.91 14.63
N PHE A 49 -6.88 2.29 13.36
CA PHE A 49 -5.72 2.82 12.66
C PHE A 49 -5.98 4.32 12.37
N ARG A 50 -4.93 5.12 12.46
CA ARG A 50 -4.99 6.56 12.21
C ARG A 50 -4.58 6.83 10.76
N THR A 51 -5.35 7.68 10.09
CA THR A 51 -4.93 8.33 8.84
C THR A 51 -4.47 9.75 9.11
N PHE A 52 -3.57 10.25 8.28
CA PHE A 52 -2.98 11.58 8.35
C PHE A 52 -3.48 12.50 7.22
N ASP A 53 -3.39 13.81 7.40
CA ASP A 53 -3.57 14.82 6.35
C ASP A 53 -2.20 15.19 5.74
N VAL A 54 -2.09 15.05 4.42
CA VAL A 54 -0.83 15.24 3.69
C VAL A 54 -0.30 16.68 3.77
N TRP A 55 -1.16 17.67 3.98
CA TRP A 55 -0.77 19.07 4.01
C TRP A 55 -0.41 19.56 5.40
N LEU A 56 -0.89 18.86 6.43
CA LEU A 56 -0.65 19.21 7.82
C LEU A 56 0.49 18.39 8.44
N GLU A 57 0.61 17.12 8.08
CA GLU A 57 1.41 16.15 8.86
C GLU A 57 2.57 15.53 8.05
N LEU A 58 2.63 15.73 6.74
CA LEU A 58 3.64 15.07 5.89
C LEU A 58 5.07 15.47 6.25
N ASP A 59 5.33 16.77 6.43
CA ASP A 59 6.71 17.24 6.66
C ASP A 59 7.25 16.78 8.03
N ASP A 60 6.38 16.73 9.04
CA ASP A 60 6.69 16.22 10.39
C ASP A 60 7.01 14.73 10.33
N ILE A 61 6.13 13.93 9.71
CA ILE A 61 6.33 12.49 9.54
C ILE A 61 7.61 12.21 8.74
N LEU A 62 7.87 12.95 7.66
CA LEU A 62 9.09 12.79 6.86
C LEU A 62 10.38 13.14 7.62
N SER A 63 10.30 13.92 8.70
CA SER A 63 11.47 14.24 9.53
C SER A 63 11.86 13.11 10.49
N GLU A 64 10.93 12.18 10.75
CA GLU A 64 11.10 11.09 11.70
C GLU A 64 11.38 9.74 11.03
N ILE A 65 11.00 9.58 9.75
CA ILE A 65 11.15 8.31 9.02
C ILE A 65 12.56 8.15 8.45
N GLU A 66 13.18 7.01 8.75
CA GLU A 66 14.41 6.58 8.10
C GLU A 66 14.14 5.90 6.75
N GLU A 67 14.91 6.28 5.72
CA GLU A 67 14.80 5.74 4.35
C GLU A 67 13.36 5.68 3.81
N PRO A 68 12.63 6.82 3.75
CA PRO A 68 11.25 6.84 3.33
C PRO A 68 11.09 6.46 1.85
N VAL A 69 9.99 5.77 1.55
CA VAL A 69 9.44 5.60 0.20
C VAL A 69 7.98 6.02 0.20
N GLY A 70 7.61 6.82 -0.79
CA GLY A 70 6.22 7.15 -1.05
C GLY A 70 5.56 6.13 -1.97
N HIS A 71 4.34 5.76 -1.64
CA HIS A 71 3.45 4.98 -2.49
C HIS A 71 2.21 5.82 -2.77
N LEU A 72 2.12 6.39 -3.97
CA LEU A 72 0.89 7.04 -4.44
C LEU A 72 -0.03 5.99 -5.03
N ILE A 73 -1.24 5.94 -4.50
CA ILE A 73 -2.24 4.92 -4.84
C ILE A 73 -3.44 5.62 -5.43
N ILE A 74 -3.66 5.41 -6.73
CA ILE A 74 -4.72 6.05 -7.50
C ILE A 74 -5.90 5.07 -7.61
N GLU A 75 -7.10 5.53 -7.29
CA GLU A 75 -8.28 4.70 -7.51
C GLU A 75 -8.53 4.51 -9.01
N THR A 76 -8.89 3.30 -9.43
CA THR A 76 -9.18 2.97 -10.83
C THR A 76 -10.61 3.30 -11.23
N SER A 77 -11.52 3.38 -10.26
CA SER A 77 -12.88 3.88 -10.44
C SER A 77 -12.99 5.22 -9.71
N PRO A 78 -13.38 6.31 -10.39
CA PRO A 78 -13.40 7.63 -9.77
C PRO A 78 -14.46 7.69 -8.67
N THR A 79 -14.06 8.14 -7.48
CA THR A 79 -14.97 8.46 -6.36
C THR A 79 -15.71 9.77 -6.61
N THR A 80 -15.12 10.66 -7.41
CA THR A 80 -15.67 11.98 -7.74
C THR A 80 -15.69 12.18 -9.27
N PHE A 81 -15.68 13.42 -9.76
CA PHE A 81 -15.35 13.69 -11.17
C PHE A 81 -13.88 13.35 -11.51
N TYR A 82 -13.04 13.11 -10.51
CA TYR A 82 -11.63 12.78 -10.67
C TYR A 82 -11.27 11.52 -9.89
N HIS A 83 -10.21 10.85 -10.36
CA HIS A 83 -9.56 9.78 -9.62
C HIS A 83 -8.73 10.38 -8.48
N LEU A 84 -9.18 10.11 -7.25
CA LEU A 84 -8.49 10.53 -6.04
C LEU A 84 -7.26 9.68 -5.77
N THR A 85 -6.34 10.24 -4.99
CA THR A 85 -5.06 9.60 -4.67
C THR A 85 -4.86 9.52 -3.16
N ALA A 86 -4.50 8.34 -2.66
CA ALA A 86 -3.95 8.15 -1.32
C ALA A 86 -2.42 8.16 -1.39
N LEU A 87 -1.77 8.47 -0.27
CA LEU A 87 -0.33 8.33 -0.11
C LEU A 87 -0.04 7.41 1.07
N VAL A 88 0.92 6.50 0.90
CA VAL A 88 1.54 5.79 2.02
C VAL A 88 3.01 6.14 2.06
N LEU A 89 3.50 6.55 3.22
CA LEU A 89 4.93 6.58 3.50
C LEU A 89 5.33 5.29 4.18
N GLU A 90 6.42 4.68 3.73
CA GLU A 90 6.98 3.49 4.35
C GLU A 90 8.47 3.70 4.62
N SER A 91 8.92 3.33 5.81
CA SER A 91 10.35 3.20 6.10
C SER A 91 10.87 1.91 5.48
N ARG A 92 11.87 1.99 4.61
CA ARG A 92 12.55 0.78 4.13
C ARG A 92 13.38 0.09 5.21
N LYS A 93 13.76 0.83 6.25
CA LYS A 93 14.60 0.34 7.34
C LYS A 93 13.79 -0.40 8.40
N THR A 94 12.70 0.20 8.89
CA THR A 94 11.88 -0.38 9.97
C THR A 94 10.66 -1.14 9.46
N GLY A 95 10.24 -0.86 8.22
CA GLY A 95 9.00 -1.38 7.65
C GLY A 95 7.74 -0.69 8.17
N GLU A 96 7.86 0.35 9.00
CA GLU A 96 6.73 1.16 9.50
C GLU A 96 6.09 1.96 8.37
N TRP A 97 4.77 2.20 8.47
CA TRP A 97 3.99 2.85 7.42
C TRP A 97 2.97 3.84 7.97
N TYR A 98 2.74 4.90 7.20
CA TYR A 98 1.90 6.04 7.56
C TYR A 98 0.94 6.31 6.40
N VAL A 99 -0.36 6.30 6.71
CA VAL A 99 -1.42 6.36 5.70
C VAL A 99 -2.01 7.75 5.62
N PHE A 100 -1.91 8.38 4.46
CA PHE A 100 -2.55 9.66 4.15
C PHE A 100 -3.76 9.40 3.27
N ARG A 101 -4.95 9.67 3.82
CA ARG A 101 -6.23 9.39 3.15
C ARG A 101 -6.42 10.22 1.88
N ARG A 102 -7.22 9.70 0.96
CA ARG A 102 -7.76 10.45 -0.19
C ARG A 102 -8.51 11.69 0.25
N GLY A 103 -8.57 12.68 -0.65
CA GLY A 103 -9.47 13.82 -0.49
C GLY A 103 -9.02 15.01 -1.33
N ARG A 104 -7.92 15.65 -0.94
CA ARG A 104 -7.46 16.90 -1.57
C ARG A 104 -6.58 16.68 -2.82
N MET A 105 -5.98 15.50 -2.94
CA MET A 105 -5.12 15.12 -4.06
C MET A 105 -5.90 14.40 -5.16
N SER A 106 -5.78 14.89 -6.41
CA SER A 106 -6.30 14.19 -7.59
C SER A 106 -5.36 14.31 -8.77
N PHE A 107 -5.19 13.21 -9.49
CA PHE A 107 -4.19 13.12 -10.57
C PHE A 107 -4.68 13.70 -11.91
N GLN A 108 -6.00 13.86 -12.07
CA GLN A 108 -6.65 14.27 -13.33
C GLN A 108 -7.16 15.72 -13.38
N SER A 109 -6.99 16.47 -12.29
CA SER A 109 -7.54 17.83 -12.21
C SER A 109 -6.80 18.81 -13.14
N THR A 110 -7.52 19.76 -13.74
CA THR A 110 -6.93 20.93 -14.43
C THR A 110 -6.84 22.16 -13.52
N GLY A 111 -6.96 21.99 -12.21
CA GLY A 111 -6.97 23.07 -11.22
C GLY A 111 -6.24 22.71 -9.93
N GLY A 112 -6.84 23.02 -8.78
CA GLY A 112 -6.20 22.92 -7.47
C GLY A 112 -5.66 21.52 -7.13
N GLY A 113 -6.30 20.44 -7.59
CA GLY A 113 -5.83 19.06 -7.35
C GLY A 113 -4.52 18.73 -8.06
N LYS A 114 -4.32 19.25 -9.28
CA LYS A 114 -3.06 19.08 -10.03
C LYS A 114 -1.92 19.86 -9.40
N HIS A 115 -2.15 21.11 -9.05
CA HIS A 115 -1.13 21.92 -8.39
C HIS A 115 -0.68 21.30 -7.06
N GLN A 116 -1.63 20.70 -6.33
CA GLN A 116 -1.36 19.94 -5.12
C GLN A 116 -0.49 18.71 -5.41
N ILE A 117 -0.83 17.89 -6.40
CA ILE A 117 0.03 16.75 -6.75
C ILE A 117 1.42 17.22 -7.21
N GLU A 118 1.53 18.26 -8.03
CA GLU A 118 2.82 18.83 -8.43
C GLU A 118 3.66 19.27 -7.23
N THR A 119 3.05 20.00 -6.29
CA THR A 119 3.70 20.43 -5.05
C THR A 119 4.18 19.23 -4.23
N LEU A 120 3.37 18.17 -4.14
CA LEU A 120 3.75 16.95 -3.44
C LEU A 120 4.95 16.28 -4.12
N LEU A 121 4.92 16.15 -5.43
CA LEU A 121 5.99 15.52 -6.20
C LEU A 121 7.29 16.29 -6.07
N ASP A 122 7.24 17.63 -6.16
CA ASP A 122 8.40 18.50 -5.95
C ASP A 122 9.01 18.27 -4.57
N LYS A 123 8.19 18.10 -3.52
CA LYS A 123 8.70 17.76 -2.17
C LYS A 123 9.48 16.44 -2.18
N PHE A 124 8.95 15.40 -2.81
CA PHE A 124 9.63 14.09 -2.88
C PHE A 124 10.92 14.17 -3.72
N VAL A 125 10.90 14.87 -4.86
CA VAL A 125 12.08 15.08 -5.71
C VAL A 125 13.17 15.86 -4.95
N ASN A 126 12.79 16.97 -4.29
CA ASN A 126 13.73 17.83 -3.57
C ASN A 126 14.36 17.11 -2.37
N ARG A 127 13.59 16.27 -1.68
CA ARG A 127 14.08 15.43 -0.57
C ARG A 127 14.74 14.13 -1.03
N LYS A 128 14.81 13.85 -2.34
CA LYS A 128 15.34 12.60 -2.93
C LYS A 128 14.65 11.34 -2.39
N ILE A 129 13.36 11.42 -2.14
CA ILE A 129 12.53 10.32 -1.63
C ILE A 129 11.97 9.55 -2.83
N ALA A 130 12.18 8.25 -2.87
CA ALA A 130 11.65 7.43 -3.95
C ALA A 130 10.12 7.40 -3.91
N LEU A 131 9.51 7.38 -5.09
CA LEU A 131 8.06 7.41 -5.24
C LEU A 131 7.60 6.33 -6.21
N ALA A 132 6.69 5.48 -5.74
CA ALA A 132 6.07 4.42 -6.52
C ALA A 132 4.60 4.78 -6.81
N LEU A 133 4.18 4.57 -8.06
CA LEU A 133 2.84 4.87 -8.53
C LEU A 133 2.04 3.58 -8.73
N TRP A 134 0.92 3.49 -8.05
CA TRP A 134 0.05 2.32 -8.01
C TRP A 134 -1.38 2.68 -8.36
N SER A 135 -2.14 1.65 -8.70
CA SER A 135 -3.58 1.74 -8.89
C SER A 135 -4.30 0.58 -8.22
N VAL A 136 -5.51 0.83 -7.73
CA VAL A 136 -6.37 -0.19 -7.13
C VAL A 136 -7.84 0.20 -7.26
N GLU A 137 -8.76 -0.76 -7.12
CA GLU A 137 -10.20 -0.46 -7.04
C GLU A 137 -10.54 0.40 -5.82
N LYS A 138 -11.53 1.27 -5.97
CA LYS A 138 -11.97 2.21 -4.95
C LYS A 138 -12.34 1.50 -3.65
N GLU A 139 -13.07 0.38 -3.75
CA GLU A 139 -13.60 -0.38 -2.63
C GLU A 139 -12.49 -0.98 -1.76
N ILE A 140 -11.38 -1.37 -2.39
CA ILE A 140 -10.19 -1.87 -1.70
C ILE A 140 -9.52 -0.72 -0.94
N LEU A 141 -9.45 0.46 -1.57
CA LEU A 141 -8.87 1.65 -0.94
C LEU A 141 -9.76 2.18 0.21
N ASP A 142 -11.08 2.06 0.10
CA ASP A 142 -12.05 2.36 1.18
C ASP A 142 -11.83 1.44 2.39
N GLN A 143 -11.55 0.15 2.16
CA GLN A 143 -11.21 -0.80 3.23
C GLN A 143 -9.88 -0.46 3.89
N PHE A 144 -8.88 -0.05 3.10
CA PHE A 144 -7.59 0.39 3.62
C PHE A 144 -7.70 1.64 4.48
N GLU A 145 -8.41 2.66 3.99
CA GLU A 145 -8.60 3.93 4.70
C GLU A 145 -9.51 3.83 5.93
N SER A 146 -10.22 2.72 6.09
CA SER A 146 -11.01 2.41 7.29
C SER A 146 -10.33 1.42 8.23
N GLY A 147 -9.14 0.91 7.88
CA GLY A 147 -8.37 -0.01 8.74
C GLY A 147 -8.90 -1.44 8.71
N LYS A 148 -9.79 -1.75 7.77
CA LYS A 148 -10.26 -3.11 7.51
C LYS A 148 -9.25 -3.91 6.70
N LEU A 149 -8.38 -3.22 5.97
CA LEU A 149 -7.27 -3.79 5.20
C LEU A 149 -5.98 -3.09 5.64
N LEU A 150 -4.92 -3.84 5.96
CA LEU A 150 -3.63 -3.28 6.35
C LEU A 150 -2.70 -3.11 5.14
N TRP A 151 -1.63 -2.33 5.32
CA TRP A 151 -0.71 -1.97 4.23
C TRP A 151 -0.07 -3.20 3.56
N HIS A 152 0.39 -4.17 4.36
CA HIS A 152 0.99 -5.40 3.83
C HIS A 152 0.02 -6.25 3.01
N GLU A 153 -1.28 -6.20 3.33
CA GLU A 153 -2.34 -6.87 2.57
C GLU A 153 -2.69 -6.09 1.29
N LEU A 154 -2.76 -4.75 1.40
CA LEU A 154 -3.02 -3.88 0.26
C LEU A 154 -1.93 -4.00 -0.80
N LYS A 155 -0.65 -4.04 -0.42
CA LYS A 155 0.48 -4.16 -1.37
C LYS A 155 0.31 -5.30 -2.36
N GLN A 156 -0.26 -6.42 -1.93
CA GLN A 156 -0.46 -7.61 -2.77
C GLN A 156 -1.57 -7.41 -3.82
N LYS A 157 -2.43 -6.41 -3.62
CA LYS A 157 -3.54 -6.04 -4.50
C LYS A 157 -3.21 -4.86 -5.41
N LEU A 158 -2.08 -4.17 -5.18
CA LEU A 158 -1.67 -3.01 -5.97
C LEU A 158 -1.20 -3.43 -7.36
N ILE A 159 -1.68 -2.73 -8.37
CA ILE A 159 -1.18 -2.85 -9.74
C ILE A 159 -0.29 -1.64 -10.02
N PRO A 160 0.94 -1.80 -10.54
CA PRO A 160 1.72 -0.66 -10.99
C PRO A 160 0.90 0.19 -11.94
N LEU A 161 0.88 1.51 -11.76
CA LEU A 161 0.02 2.39 -12.56
C LEU A 161 0.29 2.22 -14.07
N ARG A 162 1.52 1.95 -14.51
CA ARG A 162 1.77 1.72 -15.95
C ARG A 162 1.09 0.47 -16.50
N SER A 163 0.80 -0.50 -15.64
CA SER A 163 0.26 -1.82 -15.98
C SER A 163 -1.24 -1.96 -15.76
N SER A 164 -1.92 -0.95 -15.22
CA SER A 164 -3.36 -1.04 -14.96
C SER A 164 -4.22 -0.73 -16.17
N VAL A 165 -5.48 -1.16 -16.09
CA VAL A 165 -6.52 -0.90 -17.07
C VAL A 165 -7.57 -0.02 -16.39
N VAL A 166 -7.73 1.19 -16.90
CA VAL A 166 -8.73 2.18 -16.47
C VAL A 166 -9.47 2.63 -17.73
N ASP A 167 -10.67 3.20 -17.60
CA ASP A 167 -11.44 3.76 -18.72
C ASP A 167 -10.53 4.58 -19.66
N GLN A 168 -10.61 4.27 -20.96
CA GLN A 168 -9.59 4.61 -21.96
C GLN A 168 -9.30 6.11 -22.06
N ARG A 169 -10.32 6.96 -21.88
CA ARG A 169 -10.20 8.41 -22.12
C ARG A 169 -9.31 9.10 -21.10
N ASP A 170 -9.42 8.74 -19.84
CA ASP A 170 -8.58 9.34 -18.79
C ASP A 170 -7.24 8.62 -18.63
N TRP A 171 -7.12 7.43 -19.22
CA TRP A 171 -5.97 6.56 -19.06
C TRP A 171 -4.71 7.06 -19.75
N ASP A 172 -4.84 7.55 -20.98
CA ASP A 172 -3.70 8.07 -21.73
C ASP A 172 -3.10 9.31 -21.06
N TYR A 173 -3.97 10.15 -20.47
CA TYR A 173 -3.55 11.28 -19.67
C TYR A 173 -2.80 10.85 -18.41
N LEU A 174 -3.37 9.93 -17.62
CA LEU A 174 -2.75 9.41 -16.40
C LEU A 174 -1.38 8.77 -16.68
N LYS A 175 -1.29 7.95 -17.74
CA LYS A 175 -0.04 7.32 -18.18
C LYS A 175 1.01 8.34 -18.60
N LYS A 176 0.62 9.32 -19.43
CA LYS A 176 1.53 10.38 -19.87
C LYS A 176 2.06 11.16 -18.66
N ARG A 177 1.18 11.55 -17.73
CA ARG A 177 1.59 12.28 -16.52
C ARG A 177 2.51 11.44 -15.64
N ALA A 178 2.18 10.17 -15.41
CA ALA A 178 3.05 9.25 -14.67
C ALA A 178 4.43 9.09 -15.32
N GLN A 179 4.51 9.09 -16.65
CA GLN A 179 5.79 9.06 -17.37
C GLN A 179 6.60 10.34 -17.20
N GLU A 180 5.97 11.51 -17.23
CA GLU A 180 6.62 12.80 -16.97
C GLU A 180 7.22 12.82 -15.56
N ILE A 181 6.43 12.41 -14.56
CA ILE A 181 6.85 12.34 -13.17
C ILE A 181 8.04 11.41 -13.01
N ILE A 182 7.94 10.18 -13.52
CA ILE A 182 9.05 9.22 -13.49
C ILE A 182 10.29 9.83 -14.16
N LYS A 183 10.16 10.48 -15.32
CA LYS A 183 11.29 11.14 -15.97
C LYS A 183 11.92 12.23 -15.10
N GLU A 184 11.13 13.02 -14.37
CA GLU A 184 11.65 14.03 -13.43
C GLU A 184 12.43 13.40 -12.27
N PHE A 185 11.98 12.26 -11.75
CA PHE A 185 12.68 11.52 -10.69
C PHE A 185 14.00 10.87 -11.16
N TYR A 186 14.07 10.35 -12.39
CA TYR A 186 15.22 9.55 -12.87
C TYR A 186 16.13 10.28 -13.89
N LYS A 187 15.93 11.58 -14.15
CA LYS A 187 16.82 12.39 -15.00
C LYS A 187 18.04 12.98 -14.28
N ARG A 188 18.21 12.69 -12.99
CA ARG A 188 19.37 13.09 -12.17
C ARG A 188 20.26 11.88 -11.90
#